data_AF-A0A3N2MTR6-F1
#
_entry.id   AF-A0A3N2MTR6-F1
#
_cell.length_a   1.000
_cell.length_b   1.000
_cell.length_c   1.000
_cell.angle_alpha   90.00
_cell.angle_beta   90.00
_cell.angle_gamma   90.00
#
_symmetry.space_group_name_H-M   'P 1'
#
loop_
_entity.id
_entity.type
_entity.pdbx_description
1 polymer ?
#
loop_
_entity_poly.entity_id
_entity_poly.type
_entity_poly.pdbx_seq_one_letter_code
_entity_poly.pdbx_strand_id
1 'polypeptide(L)'
;MNNIEYIEGSVYSSEAYDAVRYGFKYRKISEQQTTSEGGRLNFCIPDSSDILVFLAEVIISGVTFDLLKLCVKKAWEKLKNRISASKDNGLTNIFTNETSLHEFYTYIQEYHEKRMNISEEQAKYIKEEVMADYCGEQSSIIFSKYKRVASVEEYKIIFKDGLQKANEIIIRKK
;
A
#
# COMPACT_ATOMS: atom_id res chain seq x y z
N MET A 1 9.52 -32.89 -14.56
CA MET A 1 9.58 -31.78 -13.60
C MET A 1 9.37 -30.51 -14.41
N ASN A 2 8.19 -29.89 -14.32
CA ASN A 2 8.00 -28.59 -14.95
C ASN A 2 8.73 -27.56 -14.10
N ASN A 3 9.75 -26.92 -14.68
CA ASN A 3 10.35 -25.74 -14.10
C ASN A 3 9.25 -24.68 -14.00
N ILE A 4 8.92 -24.26 -12.79
CA ILE A 4 8.18 -23.03 -12.58
C ILE A 4 9.16 -21.93 -12.96
N GLU A 5 9.03 -21.40 -14.18
CA GLU A 5 9.76 -20.22 -14.58
C GLU A 5 9.29 -19.05 -13.71
N TYR A 6 10.22 -18.48 -12.94
CA TYR A 6 10.01 -17.18 -12.33
C TYR A 6 9.92 -16.16 -13.47
N ILE A 7 8.74 -15.64 -13.71
CA ILE A 7 8.55 -14.50 -14.60
C ILE A 7 8.96 -13.27 -13.80
N GLU A 8 10.22 -12.88 -13.95
CA GLU A 8 10.72 -11.58 -13.50
C GLU A 8 9.95 -10.51 -14.28
N GLY A 9 8.99 -9.85 -13.62
CA GLY A 9 8.09 -8.87 -14.24
C GLY A 9 6.60 -9.16 -14.13
N SER A 10 6.11 -9.78 -13.04
CA SER A 10 4.67 -9.69 -12.73
C SER A 10 4.31 -8.22 -12.52
N VAL A 11 3.76 -7.57 -13.55
CA VAL A 11 3.20 -6.23 -13.45
C VAL A 11 1.91 -6.36 -12.62
N TYR A 12 2.03 -6.20 -11.31
CA TYR A 12 0.85 -6.09 -10.45
C TYR A 12 0.07 -4.83 -10.81
N SER A 13 -1.22 -4.83 -10.54
CA SER A 13 -2.04 -3.65 -10.78
C SER A 13 -1.55 -2.48 -9.93
N SER A 14 -1.65 -1.25 -10.45
CA SER A 14 -1.40 -0.05 -9.65
C SER A 14 -2.32 -0.01 -8.42
N GLU A 15 -3.52 -0.57 -8.54
CA GLU A 15 -4.46 -0.72 -7.43
C GLU A 15 -3.93 -1.61 -6.31
N ALA A 16 -3.29 -2.75 -6.61
CA ALA A 16 -2.67 -3.59 -5.58
C ALA A 16 -1.50 -2.88 -4.89
N TYR A 17 -0.66 -2.17 -5.65
CA TYR A 17 0.42 -1.35 -5.08
C TYR A 17 -0.13 -0.28 -4.14
N ASP A 18 -1.12 0.48 -4.61
CA ASP A 18 -1.75 1.56 -3.87
C ASP A 18 -2.50 1.03 -2.64
N ALA A 19 -3.16 -0.13 -2.73
CA ALA A 19 -3.84 -0.76 -1.60
C ALA A 19 -2.85 -1.19 -0.50
N VAL A 20 -1.70 -1.77 -0.86
CA VAL A 20 -0.68 -2.10 0.14
C VAL A 20 -0.07 -0.83 0.73
N ARG A 21 0.24 0.16 -0.10
CA ARG A 21 0.92 1.39 0.32
C ARG A 21 -0.01 2.24 1.19
N TYR A 22 -1.14 2.68 0.66
CA TYR A 22 -2.07 3.60 1.32
C TYR A 22 -3.06 2.88 2.23
N GLY A 23 -3.62 1.75 1.79
CA GLY A 23 -4.62 1.00 2.55
C GLY A 23 -4.03 0.29 3.78
N PHE A 24 -2.83 -0.28 3.63
CA PHE A 24 -2.17 -1.02 4.72
C PHE A 24 -1.05 -0.23 5.40
N LYS A 25 0.07 0.06 4.72
CA LYS A 25 1.28 0.59 5.36
C LYS A 25 1.08 1.97 5.99
N TYR A 26 0.63 2.96 5.23
CA TYR A 26 0.41 4.32 5.75
C TYR A 26 -0.68 4.34 6.84
N ARG A 27 -1.70 3.48 6.72
CA ARG A 27 -2.72 3.32 7.77
C ARG A 27 -2.13 2.78 9.07
N LYS A 28 -1.35 1.70 9.04
CA LYS A 28 -0.67 1.15 10.23
C LYS A 28 0.24 2.21 10.89
N ILE A 29 0.95 3.00 10.10
CA ILE A 29 1.77 4.10 10.62
C ILE A 29 0.90 5.17 11.29
N SER A 30 -0.19 5.58 10.64
CA SER A 30 -1.10 6.58 11.22
C SER A 30 -1.73 6.11 12.54
N GLU A 31 -2.09 4.83 12.67
CA GLU A 31 -2.58 4.23 13.91
C GLU A 31 -1.55 4.31 15.04
N GLN A 32 -0.30 3.93 14.73
CA GLN A 32 0.79 3.97 15.70
C GLN A 32 1.06 5.41 16.19
N GLN A 33 0.97 6.40 15.29
CA GLN A 33 1.17 7.81 15.62
C GLN A 33 0.06 8.41 16.49
N THR A 34 -1.22 8.09 16.20
CA THR A 34 -2.32 8.52 17.08
C THR A 34 -2.14 7.97 18.50
N THR A 35 -1.52 6.79 18.64
CA THR A 35 -1.23 6.18 19.95
C THR A 35 0.09 6.61 20.61
N SER A 36 1.08 7.10 19.86
CA SER A 36 2.45 7.29 20.33
C SER A 36 3.04 8.61 19.82
N GLU A 37 3.09 9.61 20.69
CA GLU A 37 3.91 10.83 20.60
C GLU A 37 3.67 11.81 19.42
N GLY A 38 3.14 13.00 19.76
CA GLY A 38 3.78 14.27 19.38
C GLY A 38 3.94 14.65 17.91
N GLY A 39 3.34 13.93 16.96
CA GLY A 39 2.91 14.47 15.66
C GLY A 39 3.99 14.82 14.63
N ARG A 40 5.14 14.15 14.57
CA ARG A 40 6.07 14.31 13.44
C ARG A 40 6.73 13.02 13.01
N LEU A 41 6.31 12.50 11.86
CA LEU A 41 7.10 11.54 11.08
C LEU A 41 6.90 11.81 9.58
N ASN A 42 7.91 12.44 8.98
CA ASN A 42 8.12 12.45 7.54
C ASN A 42 8.88 11.17 7.18
N PHE A 43 8.18 10.07 6.93
CA PHE A 43 8.82 8.86 6.45
C PHE A 43 8.36 8.56 5.04
N CYS A 44 9.30 8.61 4.09
CA CYS A 44 9.17 7.81 2.89
C CYS A 44 9.15 6.34 3.34
N ILE A 45 7.99 5.70 3.27
CA ILE A 45 7.88 4.28 3.58
C ILE A 45 8.63 3.50 2.48
N PRO A 46 9.46 2.51 2.82
CA PRO A 46 10.09 1.66 1.82
C PRO A 46 9.04 0.97 0.96
N ASP A 47 9.41 0.66 -0.28
CA ASP A 47 8.52 -0.01 -1.22
C ASP A 47 7.94 -1.32 -0.68
N SER A 48 6.75 -1.65 -1.17
CA SER A 48 6.05 -2.88 -0.80
C SER A 48 6.79 -4.09 -1.34
N SER A 49 7.01 -5.09 -0.49
CA SER A 49 7.55 -6.35 -0.96
C SER A 49 6.57 -6.99 -1.93
N ASP A 50 7.09 -7.59 -3.01
CA ASP A 50 6.27 -8.18 -4.07
C ASP A 50 5.27 -9.21 -3.53
N ILE A 51 5.60 -9.89 -2.43
CA ILE A 51 4.71 -10.86 -1.79
C ILE A 51 3.47 -10.16 -1.23
N LEU A 52 3.60 -8.99 -0.60
CA LEU A 52 2.44 -8.25 -0.10
C LEU A 52 1.58 -7.73 -1.24
N VAL A 53 2.21 -7.26 -2.33
CA VAL A 53 1.48 -6.80 -3.52
C VAL A 53 0.75 -7.97 -4.19
N PHE A 54 1.39 -9.14 -4.30
CA PHE A 54 0.75 -10.36 -4.77
C PHE A 54 -0.45 -10.75 -3.91
N LEU A 55 -0.31 -10.74 -2.58
CA LEU A 55 -1.44 -11.05 -1.69
C LEU A 55 -2.58 -10.03 -1.84
N ALA A 56 -2.27 -8.75 -2.03
CA ALA A 56 -3.28 -7.72 -2.28
C ALA A 56 -4.01 -7.95 -3.60
N GLU A 57 -3.31 -8.28 -4.68
CA GLU A 57 -3.91 -8.62 -5.99
C GLU A 57 -4.86 -9.83 -5.85
N VAL A 58 -4.45 -10.84 -5.08
CA VAL A 58 -5.30 -12.02 -4.79
C VAL A 58 -6.57 -11.60 -4.03
N ILE A 59 -6.47 -10.71 -3.05
CA ILE A 59 -7.63 -10.20 -2.30
C ILE A 59 -8.57 -9.41 -3.21
N ILE A 60 -8.02 -8.50 -4.03
CA ILE A 60 -8.76 -7.69 -4.99
C ILE A 60 -9.48 -8.57 -6.03
N SER A 61 -8.89 -9.70 -6.42
CA SER A 61 -9.53 -10.68 -7.31
C SER A 61 -10.74 -11.42 -6.70
N GLY A 62 -11.05 -11.18 -5.42
CA GLY A 62 -12.24 -11.72 -4.74
C GLY A 62 -11.99 -13.01 -3.95
N VAL A 63 -10.73 -13.36 -3.66
CA VAL A 63 -10.42 -14.53 -2.83
C VAL A 63 -10.91 -14.31 -1.40
N THR A 64 -11.68 -15.26 -0.88
CA THR A 64 -12.18 -15.24 0.50
C THR A 64 -11.05 -15.40 1.52
N PHE A 65 -11.21 -14.81 2.70
CA PHE A 65 -10.21 -14.91 3.78
C PHE A 65 -9.81 -16.36 4.12
N ASP A 66 -10.75 -17.30 4.20
CA ASP A 66 -10.45 -18.70 4.53
C ASP A 66 -9.52 -19.35 3.50
N LEU A 67 -9.77 -19.11 2.21
CA LEU A 67 -8.91 -19.62 1.14
C LEU A 67 -7.53 -18.94 1.16
N LEU A 68 -7.49 -17.63 1.37
CA LEU A 68 -6.24 -16.89 1.51
C LEU A 68 -5.40 -17.43 2.68
N LYS A 69 -6.03 -17.65 3.84
CA LYS A 69 -5.41 -18.23 5.03
C LYS A 69 -4.78 -19.59 4.76
N LEU A 70 -5.48 -20.47 4.03
CA LEU A 70 -4.93 -21.77 3.63
C LEU A 70 -3.70 -21.62 2.71
N CYS A 71 -3.75 -20.71 1.75
CA CYS A 71 -2.63 -20.43 0.84
C CYS A 71 -1.41 -19.87 1.59
N VAL A 72 -1.61 -18.87 2.44
CA VAL A 72 -0.55 -18.24 3.25
C VAL A 72 0.08 -19.27 4.19
N LYS A 73 -0.73 -20.11 4.85
CA LYS A 73 -0.22 -21.17 5.72
C LYS A 73 0.65 -22.18 4.96
N LYS A 74 0.20 -22.64 3.79
CA LYS A 74 0.98 -23.55 2.94
C LYS A 74 2.28 -22.91 2.43
N ALA A 75 2.23 -21.63 2.06
CA ALA A 75 3.40 -20.88 1.65
C ALA A 75 4.39 -20.73 2.81
N TRP A 76 3.92 -20.39 4.01
CA TRP A 76 4.73 -20.31 5.21
C TRP A 76 5.43 -21.63 5.53
N GLU A 77 4.70 -22.76 5.55
CA GLU A 77 5.27 -24.08 5.84
C GLU A 77 6.44 -24.44 4.89
N LYS A 78 6.34 -24.06 3.62
CA LYS A 78 7.37 -24.31 2.60
C LYS A 78 8.51 -23.29 2.62
N LEU A 79 8.25 -22.06 3.02
CA LEU A 79 9.18 -20.94 2.84
C LEU A 79 9.70 -20.36 4.16
N LYS A 80 9.25 -20.84 5.33
CA LYS A 80 9.60 -20.31 6.66
C LYS A 80 11.10 -20.08 6.86
N ASN A 81 11.95 -21.01 6.40
CA ASN A 81 13.40 -20.88 6.55
C ASN A 81 13.99 -19.73 5.72
N ARG A 82 13.35 -19.39 4.59
CA ARG A 82 13.74 -18.27 3.73
C ARG A 82 13.12 -16.96 4.19
N ILE A 83 11.86 -16.98 4.63
CA ILE A 83 11.14 -15.78 5.09
C ILE A 83 11.72 -15.28 6.42
N SER A 84 12.01 -16.16 7.37
CA SER A 84 12.64 -15.77 8.64
C SER A 84 14.03 -15.14 8.47
N ALA A 85 14.70 -15.40 7.33
CA ALA A 85 15.98 -14.76 7.00
C ALA A 85 15.82 -13.35 6.39
N SER A 86 14.61 -12.98 5.93
CA SER A 86 14.37 -11.74 5.16
C SER A 86 14.38 -10.45 5.98
N LYS A 87 14.41 -10.52 7.32
CA LYS A 87 14.33 -9.37 8.27
C LYS A 87 13.12 -8.43 8.07
N ASP A 88 12.19 -8.72 7.15
CA ASP A 88 10.93 -8.00 7.02
C ASP A 88 9.95 -8.51 8.08
N ASN A 89 9.94 -7.81 9.22
CA ASN A 89 9.08 -8.13 10.36
C ASN A 89 7.59 -8.00 10.01
N GLY A 90 7.22 -7.09 9.09
CA GLY A 90 5.84 -6.91 8.65
C GLY A 90 5.35 -8.12 7.85
N LEU A 91 6.14 -8.55 6.88
CA LEU A 91 5.87 -9.76 6.10
C LEU A 91 5.81 -11.00 6.99
N THR A 92 6.78 -11.16 7.90
CA THR A 92 6.81 -12.31 8.82
C THR A 92 5.57 -12.37 9.70
N ASN A 93 5.11 -11.22 10.21
CA ASN A 93 3.92 -11.15 11.06
C ASN A 93 2.65 -11.53 10.28
N ILE A 94 2.47 -11.08 9.03
CA ILE A 94 1.33 -11.46 8.18
C ILE A 94 1.28 -12.98 7.93
N PHE A 95 2.43 -13.64 7.78
CA PHE A 95 2.48 -15.08 7.51
C PHE A 95 2.31 -15.95 8.76
N THR A 96 2.54 -15.41 9.95
CA THR A 96 2.59 -16.19 11.20
C THR A 96 1.46 -15.87 12.18
N ASN A 97 0.84 -14.71 12.06
CA ASN A 97 -0.22 -14.25 12.94
C ASN A 97 -1.52 -14.07 12.15
N GLU A 98 -2.52 -14.87 12.50
CA GLU A 98 -3.83 -14.84 11.85
C GLU A 98 -4.53 -13.49 12.00
N THR A 99 -4.42 -12.84 13.16
CA THR A 99 -4.98 -11.51 13.40
C THR A 99 -4.34 -10.49 12.47
N SER A 100 -3.02 -10.54 12.29
CA SER A 100 -2.29 -9.66 11.38
C SER A 100 -2.68 -9.92 9.91
N LEU A 101 -2.86 -11.19 9.52
CA LEU A 101 -3.34 -11.53 8.18
C LEU A 101 -4.76 -11.04 7.94
N HIS A 102 -5.63 -11.15 8.94
CA HIS A 102 -7.01 -10.67 8.87
C HIS A 102 -7.09 -9.14 8.78
N GLU A 103 -6.27 -8.44 9.54
CA GLU A 103 -6.14 -6.98 9.47
C GLU A 103 -5.66 -6.57 8.07
N PHE A 104 -4.60 -7.19 7.55
CA PHE A 104 -4.14 -6.96 6.18
C PHE A 104 -5.26 -7.19 5.15
N TYR A 105 -5.94 -8.34 5.23
CA TYR A 105 -7.07 -8.67 4.36
C TYR A 105 -8.15 -7.58 4.36
N THR A 106 -8.56 -7.18 5.56
CA THR A 106 -9.60 -6.16 5.77
C THR A 106 -9.16 -4.82 5.19
N TYR A 107 -7.90 -4.42 5.39
CA TYR A 107 -7.41 -3.12 4.95
C TYR A 107 -7.33 -3.02 3.44
N ILE A 108 -6.91 -4.10 2.76
CA ILE A 108 -6.93 -4.17 1.30
C ILE A 108 -8.37 -4.12 0.77
N GLN A 109 -9.31 -4.87 1.35
CA GLN A 109 -10.71 -4.82 0.93
C GLN A 109 -11.34 -3.46 1.13
N GLU A 110 -11.16 -2.86 2.31
CA GLU A 110 -11.68 -1.52 2.61
C GLU A 110 -11.14 -0.45 1.65
N TYR A 111 -9.87 -0.55 1.25
CA TYR A 111 -9.27 0.31 0.25
C TYR A 111 -9.90 0.08 -1.14
N HIS A 112 -9.94 -1.17 -1.59
CA HIS A 112 -10.49 -1.56 -2.90
C HIS A 112 -11.97 -1.16 -3.05
N GLU A 113 -12.77 -1.36 -2.02
CA GLU A 113 -14.18 -0.98 -1.99
C GLU A 113 -14.41 0.53 -1.81
N LYS A 114 -13.34 1.31 -1.60
CA LYS A 114 -13.39 2.73 -1.27
C LYS A 114 -14.29 2.97 -0.05
N ARG A 115 -14.13 2.17 1.00
CA ARG A 115 -14.93 2.21 2.23
C ARG A 115 -14.04 2.08 3.46
N MET A 116 -12.94 2.83 3.47
CA MET A 116 -11.98 2.81 4.57
C MET A 116 -12.58 3.26 5.89
N ASN A 117 -12.43 2.40 6.91
CA ASN A 117 -12.87 2.66 8.27
C ASN A 117 -11.78 3.40 9.06
N ILE A 118 -11.62 4.70 8.79
CA ILE A 118 -10.52 5.52 9.31
C ILE A 118 -10.98 6.84 9.95
N SER A 119 -10.24 7.31 10.94
CA SER A 119 -10.42 8.60 11.60
C SER A 119 -10.11 9.78 10.66
N GLU A 120 -10.43 11.02 11.06
CA GLU A 120 -10.22 12.18 10.18
C GLU A 120 -8.72 12.45 10.03
N GLU A 121 -7.98 12.23 11.12
CA GLU A 121 -6.54 12.36 11.19
C GLU A 121 -5.85 11.33 10.30
N GLN A 122 -6.27 10.06 10.38
CA GLN A 122 -5.76 9.00 9.50
C GLN A 122 -6.06 9.31 8.03
N ALA A 123 -7.29 9.75 7.74
CA ALA A 123 -7.66 10.16 6.38
C ALA A 123 -6.81 11.32 5.87
N LYS A 124 -6.55 12.33 6.72
CA LYS A 124 -5.70 13.47 6.37
C LYS A 124 -4.28 13.00 6.05
N TYR A 125 -3.70 12.15 6.89
CA TYR A 125 -2.33 11.64 6.70
C TYR A 125 -2.20 10.86 5.39
N ILE A 126 -3.12 9.95 5.09
CA ILE A 126 -3.09 9.19 3.84
C ILE A 126 -3.31 10.12 2.63
N LYS A 127 -4.16 11.15 2.74
CA LYS A 127 -4.34 12.14 1.67
C LYS A 127 -3.04 12.90 1.36
N GLU A 128 -2.33 13.35 2.38
CA GLU A 128 -1.08 14.09 2.23
C GLU A 128 -0.03 13.24 1.49
N GLU A 129 0.04 11.93 1.78
CA GLU A 129 0.97 11.00 1.14
C GLU A 129 0.60 10.70 -0.33
N VAL A 130 -0.70 10.48 -0.62
CA VAL A 130 -1.16 10.34 -2.02
C VAL A 130 -0.85 11.60 -2.84
N MET A 131 -1.04 12.78 -2.24
CA MET A 131 -0.71 14.05 -2.89
C MET A 131 0.80 14.19 -3.10
N ALA A 132 1.62 13.83 -2.11
CA ALA A 132 3.08 13.93 -2.20
C ALA A 132 3.62 13.01 -3.31
N ASP A 133 3.17 11.76 -3.37
CA ASP A 133 3.54 10.80 -4.41
C ASP A 133 3.13 11.31 -5.81
N TYR A 134 1.90 11.82 -5.96
CA TYR A 134 1.43 12.40 -7.22
C TYR A 134 2.25 13.63 -7.65
N CYS A 135 2.55 14.53 -6.71
CA CYS A 135 3.38 15.71 -6.98
C CYS A 135 4.78 15.30 -7.43
N GLY A 136 5.37 14.29 -6.77
CA GLY A 136 6.68 13.74 -7.11
C GLY A 136 6.71 13.15 -8.51
N GLU A 137 5.71 12.33 -8.86
CA GLU A 137 5.55 11.73 -10.18
C GLU A 137 5.45 12.79 -11.28
N GLN A 138 4.53 13.75 -11.14
CA GLN A 138 4.34 14.80 -12.15
C GLN A 138 5.56 15.70 -12.29
N SER A 139 6.23 16.03 -11.17
CA SER A 139 7.48 16.78 -11.19
C SER A 139 8.60 16.02 -11.93
N SER A 140 8.69 14.70 -11.71
CA SER A 140 9.64 13.83 -12.40
C SER A 140 9.37 13.77 -13.91
N ILE A 141 8.10 13.71 -14.33
CA ILE A 141 7.70 13.75 -15.75
C ILE A 141 8.12 15.08 -16.39
N ILE A 142 7.82 16.21 -15.75
CA ILE A 142 8.19 17.54 -16.25
C ILE A 142 9.70 17.66 -16.38
N PHE A 143 10.45 17.26 -15.34
CA PHE A 143 11.90 17.31 -15.37
C PHE A 143 12.47 16.41 -16.48
N SER A 144 11.96 15.18 -16.61
CA SER A 144 12.43 14.23 -17.62
C SER A 144 12.22 14.77 -19.03
N LYS A 145 11.07 15.39 -19.30
CA LYS A 145 10.67 15.90 -20.62
C LYS A 145 11.27 17.25 -20.98
N TYR A 146 11.31 18.20 -20.04
CA TYR A 146 11.67 19.60 -20.31
C TYR A 146 12.98 20.04 -19.64
N LYS A 147 13.62 19.19 -18.84
CA LYS A 147 14.86 19.47 -18.10
C LYS A 147 14.78 20.73 -17.22
N ARG A 148 13.60 20.98 -16.65
CA ARG A 148 13.35 22.07 -15.70
C ARG A 148 12.40 21.62 -14.59
N VAL A 149 12.32 22.40 -13.52
CA VAL A 149 11.27 22.27 -12.50
C VAL A 149 9.93 22.79 -13.03
N ALA A 150 8.84 22.36 -12.39
CA ALA A 150 7.50 22.85 -12.71
C ALA A 150 7.37 24.36 -12.40
N SER A 151 6.63 25.06 -13.23
CA SER A 151 6.21 26.45 -13.02
C SER A 151 5.13 26.54 -11.95
N VAL A 152 4.84 27.76 -11.46
CA VAL A 152 3.79 27.98 -10.47
C VAL A 152 2.42 27.56 -11.00
N GLU A 153 2.14 27.82 -12.27
CA GLU A 153 0.91 27.45 -12.96
C GLU A 153 0.77 25.93 -13.08
N GLU A 154 1.85 25.23 -13.41
CA GLU A 154 1.87 23.76 -13.45
C GLU A 154 1.69 23.17 -12.04
N TYR A 155 2.33 23.74 -11.02
CA TYR A 155 2.11 23.30 -9.64
C TYR A 155 0.65 23.45 -9.20
N LYS A 156 -0.03 24.55 -9.55
CA LYS A 156 -1.45 24.72 -9.23
C LYS A 156 -2.32 23.61 -9.84
N ILE A 157 -2.02 23.18 -11.06
CA ILE A 157 -2.71 22.07 -11.72
C ILE A 157 -2.40 20.76 -11.00
N ILE A 158 -1.12 20.46 -10.77
CA ILE A 158 -0.67 19.24 -10.08
C ILE A 158 -1.32 19.10 -8.71
N PHE A 159 -1.36 20.18 -7.91
CA PHE A 159 -1.99 20.14 -6.59
C PHE A 159 -3.50 19.90 -6.65
N LYS A 160 -4.19 20.50 -7.62
CA LYS A 160 -5.62 20.31 -7.83
C LYS A 160 -5.92 18.85 -8.19
N ASP A 161 -5.16 18.29 -9.14
CA ASP A 161 -5.36 16.93 -9.64
C ASP A 161 -4.95 15.89 -8.58
N GLY A 162 -3.87 16.14 -7.83
CA GLY A 162 -3.45 15.30 -6.71
C GLY A 162 -4.49 15.25 -5.59
N LEU A 163 -5.09 16.39 -5.25
CA LEU A 163 -6.19 16.44 -4.28
C LEU A 163 -7.43 15.68 -4.76
N GLN A 164 -7.76 15.78 -6.06
CA GLN A 164 -8.85 14.99 -6.64
C GLN A 164 -8.56 13.49 -6.51
N LYS A 165 -7.37 13.03 -6.91
CA LYS A 165 -6.94 11.63 -6.78
C LYS A 165 -7.05 11.13 -5.33
N ALA A 166 -6.58 11.92 -4.36
CA ALA A 166 -6.66 11.57 -2.94
C ALA A 166 -8.11 11.45 -2.43
N ASN A 167 -9.02 12.30 -2.91
CA ASN A 167 -10.44 12.24 -2.55
C ASN A 167 -11.19 11.08 -3.22
N GLU A 168 -10.78 10.64 -4.41
CA GLU A 168 -11.37 9.48 -5.10
C GLU A 168 -11.03 8.15 -4.42
N ILE A 169 -9.88 8.09 -3.74
CA ILE A 169 -9.41 6.92 -3.01
C ILE A 169 -10.02 6.88 -1.60
N ILE A 170 -10.07 8.03 -0.91
CA ILE A 170 -10.50 8.10 0.50
C ILE A 170 -11.97 8.52 0.56
N ILE A 171 -12.87 7.55 0.35
CA ILE A 171 -14.29 7.71 0.62
C ILE A 171 -14.57 7.17 2.02
N ARG A 172 -14.90 8.08 2.95
CA ARG A 172 -15.26 7.73 4.31
C ARG A 172 -16.65 7.11 4.35
N LYS A 173 -16.78 5.98 5.06
CA LYS A 173 -18.08 5.49 5.49
C LYS A 173 -18.63 6.51 6.52
N LYS A 174 -19.75 7.15 6.18
CA LYS A 174 -20.50 8.00 7.12
C LYS A 174 -21.13 7.16 8.22
#